data_AF-A0A2W6AMD2-F1
#
_entry.id   AF-A0A2W6AMD2-F1
#
_cell.length_a   1.000
_cell.length_b   1.000
_cell.length_c   1.000
_cell.angle_alpha   90.00
_cell.angle_beta   90.00
_cell.angle_gamma   90.00
#
_symmetry.space_group_name_H-M   'P 1'
#
loop_
_entity.id
_entity.type
_entity.pdbx_description
1 polymer ?
#
loop_
_entity_poly.entity_id
_entity_poly.type
_entity_poly.pdbx_seq_one_letter_code
_entity_poly.pdbx_strand_id
1 'polypeptide(L)'
;MSRIYAIAFGAVYTLVGLLGFTVSTTLATGTLIVFPVNVLHNVVHLLVGLLGLGAYFTGQTVTYARGMAILFGILTVAGFLPQPLLGLVPLGGADIPLHAATALLAAAAGWLYRPGTAGRPAAVRQ
;
A
#
# COMPACT_ATOMS: atom_id res chain seq x y z
N MET A 1 10.44 -1.88 -11.32
CA MET A 1 10.19 -1.59 -9.89
C MET A 1 8.71 -1.70 -9.55
N SER A 2 7.80 -1.00 -10.25
CA SER A 2 6.34 -1.08 -10.04
C SER A 2 5.75 -2.49 -10.00
N ARG A 3 6.18 -3.40 -10.89
CA ARG A 3 5.72 -4.80 -10.89
C ARG A 3 6.04 -5.55 -9.60
N ILE A 4 7.27 -5.45 -9.13
CA ILE A 4 7.72 -6.10 -7.88
C ILE A 4 6.99 -5.49 -6.69
N TYR A 5 6.86 -4.16 -6.66
CA TYR A 5 6.08 -3.47 -5.63
C TYR A 5 4.63 -3.97 -5.60
N ALA A 6 3.94 -4.02 -6.74
CA ALA A 6 2.55 -4.43 -6.84
C ALA A 6 2.31 -5.86 -6.34
N ILE A 7 3.13 -6.84 -6.76
CA ILE A 7 2.97 -8.22 -6.31
C ILE A 7 3.35 -8.41 -4.84
N ALA A 8 4.47 -7.82 -4.40
CA ALA A 8 4.97 -8.00 -3.04
C ALA A 8 4.01 -7.35 -2.02
N PHE A 9 3.68 -6.08 -2.20
CA PHE A 9 2.76 -5.38 -1.30
C PHE A 9 1.32 -5.88 -1.46
N GLY A 10 0.91 -6.26 -2.68
CA GLY A 10 -0.39 -6.90 -2.90
C GLY A 10 -0.55 -8.19 -2.10
N ALA A 11 0.45 -9.07 -2.13
CA ALA A 11 0.46 -10.30 -1.35
C ALA A 11 0.50 -10.02 0.16
N VAL A 12 1.40 -9.13 0.60
CA VAL A 12 1.54 -8.78 2.03
C VAL A 12 0.24 -8.21 2.60
N TYR A 13 -0.36 -7.21 1.95
CA TYR A 13 -1.60 -6.62 2.46
C TYR A 13 -2.80 -7.57 2.39
N THR A 14 -2.84 -8.47 1.41
CA THR A 14 -3.85 -9.54 1.38
C THR A 14 -3.69 -10.46 2.59
N LEU A 15 -2.46 -10.92 2.87
CA LEU A 15 -2.19 -11.78 4.02
C LEU A 15 -2.46 -11.08 5.36
N VAL A 16 -2.02 -9.83 5.51
CA VAL A 16 -2.29 -9.03 6.72
C VAL A 16 -3.78 -8.82 6.91
N GLY A 17 -4.53 -8.48 5.85
CA GLY A 17 -5.97 -8.34 5.91
C GLY A 17 -6.67 -9.62 6.36
N LEU A 18 -6.28 -10.78 5.81
CA LEU A 18 -6.81 -12.09 6.22
C LEU A 18 -6.46 -12.42 7.68
N LEU A 19 -5.21 -12.25 8.08
CA LEU A 19 -4.75 -12.52 9.45
C LEU A 19 -5.39 -11.58 10.47
N GLY A 20 -5.66 -10.33 10.09
CA GLY A 20 -6.34 -9.36 10.93
C GLY A 20 -7.73 -9.80 11.36
N PHE A 21 -8.47 -10.54 10.52
CA PHE A 21 -9.76 -11.10 10.88
C PHE A 21 -9.67 -12.19 11.97
N THR A 22 -8.48 -12.75 12.24
CA THR A 22 -8.30 -13.70 13.34
C THR A 22 -8.22 -13.01 14.70
N VAL A 23 -7.88 -11.71 14.74
CA VAL A 23 -7.76 -10.93 15.98
C VAL A 23 -8.87 -9.90 16.16
N SER A 24 -9.57 -9.49 15.09
CA SER A 24 -10.78 -8.67 15.19
C SER A 24 -11.69 -8.80 13.97
N THR A 25 -12.97 -9.09 14.24
CA THR A 25 -14.06 -9.13 13.25
C THR A 25 -15.10 -8.01 13.46
N THR A 26 -14.85 -7.11 14.41
CA THR A 26 -15.76 -5.99 14.77
C THR A 26 -15.01 -4.65 14.74
N LEU A 27 -15.67 -3.56 15.12
CA LEU A 27 -14.99 -2.26 15.29
C LEU A 27 -14.06 -2.20 16.50
N ALA A 28 -14.17 -3.17 17.44
CA ALA A 28 -13.25 -3.26 18.55
C ALA A 28 -11.82 -3.53 18.05
N THR A 29 -10.87 -2.76 18.56
CA THR A 29 -9.46 -2.91 18.20
C THR A 29 -8.88 -4.18 18.81
N GLY A 30 -8.38 -5.06 17.96
CA GLY A 30 -7.48 -6.16 18.32
C GLY A 30 -6.04 -5.79 17.98
N THR A 31 -5.09 -6.64 18.40
CA THR A 31 -3.66 -6.44 18.13
C THR A 31 -3.13 -7.59 17.28
N LEU A 32 -2.67 -7.28 16.07
CA LEU A 32 -1.93 -8.22 15.22
C LEU A 32 -0.43 -7.94 15.37
N ILE A 33 0.28 -8.82 16.09
CA ILE A 33 1.70 -8.68 16.46
C ILE A 33 1.93 -7.44 17.34
N VAL A 34 2.03 -6.25 16.73
CA VAL A 34 2.15 -4.94 17.41
C VAL A 34 1.23 -3.88 16.79
N PHE A 35 0.51 -4.22 15.72
CA PHE A 35 -0.32 -3.30 14.96
C PHE A 35 -1.78 -3.37 15.44
N PRO A 36 -2.37 -2.24 15.85
CA PRO A 36 -3.78 -2.20 16.20
C PRO A 36 -4.64 -2.31 14.92
N VAL A 37 -5.54 -3.29 14.88
CA VAL A 37 -6.40 -3.55 13.72
C VAL A 37 -7.84 -3.80 14.16
N ASN A 38 -8.79 -3.52 13.26
CA ASN A 38 -10.19 -3.88 13.43
C ASN A 38 -10.82 -4.22 12.08
N VAL A 39 -12.12 -4.53 12.06
CA VAL A 39 -12.83 -4.96 10.85
C VAL A 39 -12.64 -4.00 9.67
N LEU A 40 -12.69 -2.68 9.89
CA LEU A 40 -12.54 -1.71 8.82
C LEU A 40 -11.10 -1.67 8.30
N HIS A 41 -10.11 -1.69 9.20
CA HIS A 41 -8.70 -1.72 8.82
C HIS A 41 -8.38 -2.99 8.01
N ASN A 42 -8.92 -4.14 8.43
CA ASN A 42 -8.73 -5.44 7.75
C ASN A 42 -9.35 -5.46 6.35
N VAL A 43 -10.56 -4.91 6.18
CA VAL A 43 -11.19 -4.76 4.86
C VAL A 43 -10.35 -3.88 3.95
N VAL A 44 -9.86 -2.73 4.44
CA VAL A 44 -8.99 -1.85 3.65
C VAL A 44 -7.70 -2.58 3.24
N HIS A 45 -7.06 -3.31 4.16
CA HIS A 45 -5.88 -4.14 3.84
C HIS A 45 -6.18 -5.18 2.75
N LEU A 46 -7.32 -5.88 2.83
CA LEU A 46 -7.72 -6.79 1.76
C LEU A 46 -7.93 -6.07 0.43
N LEU A 47 -8.63 -4.94 0.42
CA LEU A 47 -8.91 -4.20 -0.80
C LEU A 47 -7.62 -3.72 -1.47
N VAL A 48 -6.71 -3.09 -0.73
CA VAL A 48 -5.43 -2.64 -1.31
C VAL A 48 -4.56 -3.82 -1.74
N GLY A 49 -4.57 -4.91 -0.97
CA GLY A 49 -3.87 -6.14 -1.31
C GLY A 49 -4.34 -6.74 -2.63
N LEU A 50 -5.64 -6.95 -2.79
CA LEU A 50 -6.25 -7.49 -3.99
C LEU A 50 -6.08 -6.57 -5.21
N LEU A 51 -6.15 -5.24 -5.01
CA LEU A 51 -5.82 -4.28 -6.06
C LEU A 51 -4.36 -4.40 -6.52
N GLY A 52 -3.43 -4.66 -5.60
CA GLY A 52 -2.02 -4.89 -5.94
C GLY A 52 -1.80 -6.16 -6.76
N LEU A 53 -2.43 -7.27 -6.34
CA LEU A 53 -2.43 -8.52 -7.09
C LEU A 53 -3.03 -8.34 -8.48
N GLY A 54 -4.21 -7.72 -8.57
CA GLY A 54 -4.87 -7.42 -9.84
C GLY A 54 -4.03 -6.51 -10.75
N ALA A 55 -3.39 -5.48 -10.19
CA ALA A 55 -2.51 -4.58 -10.93
C ALA A 55 -1.28 -5.31 -11.52
N TYR A 56 -0.75 -6.30 -10.81
CA TYR A 56 0.34 -7.13 -11.31
C TYR A 56 -0.06 -7.91 -12.58
N PHE A 57 -1.22 -8.56 -12.55
CA PHE A 57 -1.71 -9.37 -13.69
C PHE A 57 -2.21 -8.53 -14.86
N THR A 58 -2.80 -7.36 -14.59
CA THR A 58 -3.33 -6.45 -15.62
C THR A 58 -2.28 -5.48 -16.19
N GLY A 59 -1.09 -5.40 -15.58
CA GLY A 59 -0.04 -4.47 -15.99
C GLY A 59 -0.17 -3.05 -15.43
N GLN A 60 -1.26 -2.73 -14.72
CA GLN A 60 -1.58 -1.40 -14.14
C GLN A 60 -0.72 -1.00 -12.91
N THR A 61 0.49 -1.56 -12.83
CA THR A 61 1.36 -1.51 -11.65
C THR A 61 1.86 -0.12 -11.28
N VAL A 62 2.08 0.77 -12.26
CA VAL A 62 2.50 2.16 -12.01
C VAL A 62 1.35 2.95 -11.39
N THR A 63 0.15 2.83 -11.96
CA THR A 63 -1.06 3.48 -11.44
C THR A 63 -1.34 3.03 -10.02
N TYR A 64 -1.26 1.72 -9.75
CA TYR A 64 -1.37 1.18 -8.40
C TYR A 64 -0.34 1.78 -7.44
N ALA A 65 0.96 1.76 -7.80
CA ALA A 65 2.02 2.30 -6.95
C ALA A 65 1.81 3.78 -6.62
N ARG A 66 1.39 4.60 -7.59
CA ARG A 66 1.07 6.02 -7.35
C ARG A 66 -0.12 6.20 -6.41
N GLY A 67 -1.17 5.40 -6.61
CA GLY A 67 -2.33 5.38 -5.72
C GLY A 67 -1.95 5.03 -4.29
N MET A 68 -1.12 4.00 -4.10
CA MET A 68 -0.62 3.60 -2.78
C MET A 68 0.25 4.67 -2.14
N ALA A 69 1.10 5.35 -2.90
CA ALA A 69 1.92 6.43 -2.35
C ALA A 69 1.07 7.58 -1.78
N ILE A 70 0.02 7.97 -2.50
CA ILE A 70 -0.90 9.01 -2.06
C ILE A 70 -1.71 8.53 -0.86
N LEU A 71 -2.33 7.35 -0.98
CA LEU A 71 -3.17 6.77 0.08
C LEU A 71 -2.39 6.62 1.39
N PHE A 72 -1.26 5.91 1.37
CA PHE A 72 -0.47 5.70 2.57
C PHE A 72 0.17 6.98 3.10
N GLY A 73 0.51 7.95 2.23
CA GLY A 73 0.95 9.27 2.67
C GLY A 73 -0.13 10.02 3.46
N ILE A 74 -1.39 9.95 3.00
CA ILE A 74 -2.54 10.50 3.73
C ILE A 74 -2.74 9.75 5.05
N LEU A 75 -2.68 8.41 5.05
CA LEU A 75 -2.85 7.61 6.27
C LEU A 75 -1.75 7.86 7.30
N THR A 76 -0.50 8.10 6.87
CA THR A 76 0.59 8.51 7.76
C THR A 76 0.25 9.80 8.49
N VAL A 77 -0.22 10.82 7.77
CA VAL A 77 -0.62 12.10 8.39
C VAL A 77 -1.83 11.92 9.30
N ALA A 78 -2.83 11.17 8.85
CA ALA A 78 -4.04 10.89 9.62
C ALA A 78 -3.78 10.09 10.91
N GLY A 79 -2.72 9.28 10.95
CA GLY A 79 -2.31 8.53 12.14
C GLY A 79 -1.85 9.41 13.31
N PHE A 80 -1.48 10.67 13.06
CA PHE A 80 -1.16 11.64 14.10
C PHE A 80 -2.39 12.37 14.69
N LEU A 81 -3.58 12.19 14.09
CA LEU A 81 -4.83 12.71 14.64
C LEU A 81 -5.31 11.85 15.83
N PRO A 82 -6.31 12.29 16.62
CA PRO A 82 -6.85 11.48 17.71
C PRO A 82 -7.27 10.07 17.25
N GLN A 83 -6.86 9.06 18.03
CA GLN A 83 -7.01 7.65 17.68
C GLN A 83 -8.05 6.93 18.54
N PRO A 84 -8.76 5.94 17.98
CA PRO A 84 -8.79 5.58 16.55
C PRO A 84 -9.37 6.71 15.71
N LEU A 85 -8.91 6.86 14.45
CA LEU A 85 -9.32 7.96 13.58
C LEU A 85 -10.86 7.99 13.46
N LEU A 86 -11.45 9.12 13.85
CA LEU A 86 -12.91 9.34 13.92
C LEU A 86 -13.67 8.33 14.80
N GLY A 87 -13.00 7.67 15.75
CA GLY A 87 -13.57 6.59 16.54
C GLY A 87 -13.67 5.25 15.81
N LEU A 88 -13.12 5.14 14.58
CA LEU A 88 -13.39 4.02 13.68
C LEU A 88 -12.18 3.20 13.28
N VAL A 89 -11.05 3.81 12.89
CA VAL A 89 -9.92 3.05 12.33
C VAL A 89 -8.65 3.34 13.11
N PRO A 90 -8.03 2.34 13.76
CA PRO A 90 -6.75 2.55 14.42
C PRO A 90 -5.66 2.74 13.36
N LEU A 91 -4.99 3.89 13.38
CA LEU A 91 -3.88 4.26 12.48
C LEU A 91 -2.66 4.79 13.23
N GLY A 92 -2.70 4.79 14.56
CA GLY A 92 -1.66 5.35 15.43
C GLY A 92 -0.51 4.39 15.74
N GLY A 93 0.44 4.87 16.54
CA GLY A 93 1.52 4.03 17.05
C GLY A 93 2.40 3.45 15.93
N ALA A 94 2.53 2.12 15.89
CA ALA A 94 3.37 1.42 14.92
C ALA A 94 2.87 1.55 13.47
N ASP A 95 1.60 1.85 13.23
CA ASP A 95 1.06 2.02 11.88
C ASP A 95 1.62 3.25 11.17
N ILE A 96 1.92 4.32 11.91
CA ILE A 96 2.44 5.57 11.35
C ILE A 96 3.74 5.35 10.56
N PRO A 97 4.83 4.79 11.14
CA PRO A 97 6.06 4.54 10.40
C PRO A 97 5.88 3.47 9.31
N LEU A 98 5.01 2.48 9.51
CA LEU A 98 4.74 1.45 8.49
C LEU A 98 4.07 2.05 7.25
N HIS A 99 3.05 2.91 7.44
CA HIS A 99 2.41 3.64 6.36
C HIS A 99 3.40 4.59 5.67
N ALA A 100 4.26 5.27 6.43
CA ALA A 100 5.27 6.16 5.85
C ALA A 100 6.25 5.41 4.96
N ALA A 101 6.78 4.27 5.44
CA ALA A 101 7.66 3.40 4.67
C ALA A 101 6.97 2.89 3.39
N THR A 102 5.71 2.46 3.52
CA THR A 102 4.91 1.99 2.38
C THR A 102 4.72 3.11 1.34
N ALA A 103 4.38 4.32 1.78
CA ALA A 103 4.19 5.48 0.89
C ALA A 103 5.47 5.83 0.13
N LEU A 104 6.63 5.83 0.80
CA LEU A 104 7.92 6.13 0.19
C LEU A 104 8.34 5.07 -0.83
N LEU A 105 8.18 3.79 -0.50
CA LEU A 105 8.47 2.69 -1.42
C LEU A 105 7.53 2.70 -2.64
N ALA A 106 6.26 3.02 -2.41
CA ALA A 106 5.28 3.21 -3.47
C ALA A 106 5.66 4.38 -4.39
N ALA A 107 6.10 5.50 -3.82
CA ALA A 107 6.52 6.66 -4.58
C ALA A 107 7.76 6.36 -5.44
N ALA A 108 8.73 5.62 -4.88
CA ALA A 108 9.87 5.11 -5.62
C ALA A 108 9.45 4.22 -6.80
N ALA A 109 8.51 3.32 -6.56
CA ALA A 109 7.99 2.43 -7.59
C ALA A 109 7.15 3.14 -8.67
N GLY A 110 6.45 4.23 -8.31
CA GLY A 110 5.49 4.93 -9.16
C GLY A 110 6.03 6.13 -9.96
N TRP A 111 7.09 6.81 -9.49
CA TRP A 111 7.64 7.99 -10.15
C TRP A 111 9.13 7.93 -10.46
N LEU A 112 9.94 7.25 -9.62
CA LEU A 112 11.40 7.29 -9.76
C LEU A 112 11.94 6.34 -10.85
N TYR A 113 11.23 5.26 -11.18
CA TYR A 113 11.64 4.38 -12.28
C TYR A 113 11.15 4.90 -13.64
N ARG A 114 12.05 5.49 -14.42
CA ARG A 114 11.88 5.70 -15.86
C ARG A 114 12.60 4.56 -16.59
N PRO A 115 11.93 3.74 -17.42
CA PRO A 115 12.63 2.91 -18.37
C PRO A 115 13.56 3.82 -19.17
N GLY A 116 14.86 3.54 -19.14
CA GLY A 116 15.83 4.29 -19.91
C GLY A 116 15.35 4.38 -21.36
N THR A 117 15.50 5.54 -21.96
CA THR A 117 15.38 5.74 -23.41
C THR A 117 16.34 4.77 -24.10
N ALA A 118 15.90 3.52 -24.30
CA ALA A 118 16.64 2.55 -25.07
C ALA A 118 16.82 3.15 -26.46
N GLY A 119 18.08 3.23 -26.87
CA GLY A 119 18.59 4.11 -27.92
C GLY A 119 17.65 4.22 -29.11
N ARG A 120 17.23 5.46 -29.38
CA ARG A 120 16.68 5.83 -30.67
C ARG A 120 17.74 5.41 -31.71
N PRO A 121 17.48 4.43 -32.60
CA PRO A 121 18.45 4.07 -33.62
C PRO A 121 18.82 5.34 -34.37
N ALA A 122 20.12 5.62 -34.49
CA ALA A 122 20.60 6.73 -35.28
C ALA A 122 20.00 6.60 -36.68
N ALA A 123 19.21 7.58 -37.10
CA ALA A 123 18.65 7.62 -38.43
C ALA A 123 19.82 7.61 -39.42
N VAL A 124 20.02 6.48 -40.09
CA VAL A 124 20.88 6.38 -41.26
C VAL A 124 20.29 7.32 -42.30
N ARG A 125 20.90 8.49 -42.47
CA ARG A 125 20.66 9.34 -43.64
C ARG A 125 21.39 8.68 -44.81
N GLN A 126 20.63 8.27 -45.82
CA GLN A 126 21.13 8.08 -47.18
C GLN A 126 21.19 9.43 -47.89
#